data_AF-A0A833FQ61-F1
#
_entry.id   AF-A0A833FQ61-F1
#
_cell.length_a   1.000
_cell.length_b   1.000
_cell.length_c   1.000
_cell.angle_alpha   90.00
_cell.angle_beta   90.00
_cell.angle_gamma   90.00
#
_symmetry.space_group_name_H-M   'P 1'
#
loop_
_entity.id
_entity.type
_entity.pdbx_description
1 polymer ?
#
loop_
_entity_poly.entity_id
_entity_poly.type
_entity_poly.pdbx_seq_one_letter_code
_entity_poly.pdbx_strand_id
1 'polypeptide(L)' 'MNNAIEQDHRRVKRRIRSMLGFKSEAAARTTLAGIELVHMMRKQQGVFATAKAPSLKRQFAELVA' A
#
# COMPACT_ATOMS: atom_id res chain seq x y z
N MET A 1 -8.74 -17.95 14.65
CA MET A 1 -9.09 -16.79 13.79
C MET A 1 -7.94 -15.79 13.86
N ASN A 2 -7.12 -15.67 12.80
CA ASN A 2 -6.02 -14.69 12.66
C ASN A 2 -5.79 -14.29 11.18
N ASN A 3 -6.82 -14.48 10.33
CA ASN A 3 -6.64 -14.53 8.88
C ASN A 3 -6.33 -13.15 8.25
N ALA A 4 -6.80 -12.05 8.84
CA ALA A 4 -6.61 -10.70 8.29
C ALA A 4 -5.17 -10.21 8.40
N ILE A 5 -4.58 -10.28 9.59
CA ILE A 5 -3.19 -9.88 9.85
C ILE A 5 -2.24 -10.76 9.01
N GLU A 6 -2.47 -12.07 9.01
CA GLU A 6 -1.64 -13.00 8.24
C GLU A 6 -1.74 -12.76 6.71
N GLN A 7 -2.90 -12.34 6.21
CA GLN A 7 -3.07 -12.00 4.79
C GLN A 7 -2.34 -10.72 4.39
N ASP A 8 -2.42 -9.66 5.21
CA ASP A 8 -1.72 -8.42 4.92
C ASP A 8 -0.20 -8.62 5.02
N HIS A 9 0.29 -9.38 6.02
CA HIS A 9 1.68 -9.82 6.07
C HIS A 9 2.08 -10.60 4.81
N ARG A 10 1.24 -11.51 4.31
CA ARG A 10 1.53 -12.30 3.11
C ARG A 10 1.62 -11.42 1.85
N ARG A 11 0.81 -10.36 1.74
CA ARG A 11 0.88 -9.39 0.64
C ARG A 11 2.19 -8.61 0.67
N VAL A 12 2.59 -8.10 1.83
CA VAL A 12 3.87 -7.38 2.00
C VAL A 12 5.04 -8.32 1.69
N LYS A 13 5.09 -9.51 2.31
CA LYS A 13 6.12 -10.54 2.05
C LYS A 13 6.24 -10.89 0.57
N ARG A 14 5.12 -10.99 -0.16
CA ARG A 14 5.14 -11.28 -1.60
C ARG A 14 5.77 -10.16 -2.42
N ARG A 15 5.53 -8.89 -2.07
CA ARG A 15 6.12 -7.73 -2.77
C ARG A 15 7.61 -7.58 -2.50
N ILE A 16 8.04 -7.83 -1.26
CA ILE A 16 9.45 -7.69 -0.87
C ILE A 16 10.30 -8.89 -1.30
N ARG A 17 9.70 -10.09 -1.51
CA ARG A 17 10.45 -11.31 -1.86
C ARG A 17 11.26 -11.20 -3.14
N SER A 18 10.82 -10.40 -4.12
CA SER A 18 11.57 -10.17 -5.36
C SER A 18 12.65 -9.08 -5.23
N MET A 19 12.75 -8.44 -4.06
CA MET A 19 13.75 -7.40 -3.79
C MET A 19 14.99 -8.03 -3.14
N LEU A 20 16.17 -7.44 -3.35
CA LEU A 20 17.44 -7.84 -2.71
C LEU A 20 17.58 -7.33 -1.26
N GLY A 21 16.46 -7.10 -0.58
CA GLY A 21 16.40 -6.44 0.73
C GLY A 21 16.34 -4.90 0.65
N PHE A 22 16.22 -4.27 1.81
CA PHE A 22 16.21 -2.81 1.95
C PHE A 22 17.61 -2.29 2.27
N LYS A 23 18.01 -1.20 1.59
CA LYS A 23 19.34 -0.60 1.77
C LYS A 23 19.50 0.18 3.08
N SER A 24 18.38 0.60 3.69
CA SER A 24 18.35 1.34 4.96
C SER A 24 16.95 1.23 5.58
N GLU A 25 16.83 1.58 6.86
CA GLU A 25 15.52 1.66 7.54
C GLU A 25 14.60 2.67 6.86
N ALA A 26 15.14 3.82 6.43
CA ALA A 26 14.39 4.83 5.68
C ALA A 26 13.81 4.25 4.38
N ALA A 27 14.62 3.50 3.61
CA ALA A 27 14.15 2.86 2.39
C ALA A 27 13.06 1.79 2.66
N ALA A 28 13.20 1.04 3.76
CA ALA A 28 12.18 0.09 4.21
C ALA A 28 10.86 0.81 4.53
N ARG A 29 10.91 1.87 5.34
CA ARG A 29 9.75 2.66 5.75
C ARG A 29 9.01 3.28 4.55
N THR A 30 9.73 3.92 3.63
CA THR A 30 9.14 4.50 2.42
C THR A 30 8.50 3.42 1.54
N THR A 31 9.15 2.27 1.36
CA THR A 31 8.60 1.19 0.53
C THR A 31 7.34 0.58 1.14
N LEU A 32 7.35 0.31 2.45
CA LEU A 32 6.20 -0.21 3.16
C LEU A 32 5.04 0.78 3.16
N ALA A 33 5.30 2.07 3.41
CA ALA A 33 4.28 3.12 3.33
C ALA A 33 3.65 3.21 1.93
N GLY A 34 4.45 3.10 0.86
CA GLY A 34 3.92 3.07 -0.51
C GLY A 34 3.05 1.84 -0.80
N ILE A 35 3.39 0.67 -0.25
CA ILE A 35 2.56 -0.56 -0.38
C ILE A 35 1.22 -0.37 0.33
N GLU A 36 1.22 0.19 1.53
CA GLU A 36 0.00 0.47 2.31
C GLU A 36 -0.86 1.54 1.63
N LEU A 37 -0.25 2.60 1.11
CA LEU A 37 -0.94 3.67 0.37
C LEU A 37 -1.77 3.09 -0.78
N VAL A 38 -1.15 2.28 -1.65
CA VAL A 38 -1.85 1.66 -2.79
C VAL A 38 -2.95 0.70 -2.32
N HIS A 39 -2.76 0.04 -1.19
CA HIS A 39 -3.78 -0.84 -0.61
C HIS A 39 -4.99 -0.04 -0.10
N MET A 40 -4.76 1.09 0.56
CA MET A 40 -5.82 2.01 1.00
C MET A 40 -6.58 2.62 -0.18
N MET A 41 -5.87 3.03 -1.24
CA MET A 41 -6.47 3.50 -2.49
C MET A 41 -7.37 2.44 -3.12
N ARG A 42 -6.94 1.17 -3.15
CA ARG A 42 -7.76 0.07 -3.70
C ARG A 42 -8.98 -0.26 -2.85
N LYS A 43 -8.86 -0.16 -1.53
CA LYS A 43 -9.95 -0.43 -0.57
C LYS A 43 -10.88 0.76 -0.36
N GLN A 44 -10.55 1.94 -0.88
CA GLN A 44 -11.26 3.20 -0.59
C GLN A 44 -11.33 3.46 0.92
N GLN A 45 -10.17 3.45 1.58
CA GLN A 45 -10.04 3.65 3.02
C GLN A 45 -9.28 4.94 3.35
N GLY A 46 -9.59 5.54 4.50
CA GLY A 46 -8.95 6.76 4.98
C GLY A 46 -9.20 7.94 4.05
N VAL A 47 -8.14 8.64 3.66
CA VAL A 47 -8.20 9.80 2.74
C VAL A 47 -8.70 9.45 1.33
N PHE A 48 -8.73 8.16 0.97
CA PHE A 48 -9.24 7.68 -0.32
C PHE A 48 -10.67 7.15 -0.25
N ALA A 49 -11.38 7.34 0.87
CA ALA A 49 -12.76 6.92 1.00
C ALA A 49 -13.67 7.79 0.12
N THR A 50 -14.24 7.20 -0.93
CA THR A 50 -15.18 7.88 -1.83
C THR A 50 -16.39 7.00 -2.11
N ALA A 51 -17.55 7.62 -2.39
CA ALA A 51 -18.76 6.90 -2.77
C ALA A 51 -18.63 6.15 -4.11
N LYS A 52 -17.76 6.65 -5.01
CA LYS A 52 -17.46 6.01 -6.28
C LYS A 52 -15.96 6.04 -6.50
N ALA A 53 -15.33 4.88 -6.37
CA ALA A 53 -13.89 4.73 -6.50
C ALA A 53 -13.39 5.27 -7.87
N PRO A 54 -12.60 6.36 -7.89
CA PRO A 54 -11.94 6.80 -9.09
C PRO A 54 -10.83 5.82 -9.47
N SER A 55 -10.28 5.94 -10.68
CA SER A 55 -9.13 5.11 -11.07
C SER A 55 -7.92 5.38 -10.16
N LEU A 56 -7.04 4.39 -9.97
CA LEU A 56 -5.82 4.57 -9.18
C LEU A 56 -4.96 5.73 -9.70
N LYS A 57 -4.90 5.92 -11.03
CA LYS A 57 -4.18 7.04 -11.65
C LYS A 57 -4.72 8.39 -11.16
N ARG A 58 -6.05 8.53 -11.11
CA ARG A 58 -6.70 9.76 -10.66
C ARG A 58 -6.50 10.00 -9.17
N GLN A 59 -6.69 8.97 -8.35
CA GLN A 59 -6.41 9.05 -6.91
C GLN A 59 -4.95 9.43 -6.62
N PHE A 60 -4.00 8.95 -7.43
CA PHE A 60 -2.58 9.30 -7.27
C PHE A 60 -2.29 10.75 -7.69
N ALA A 61 -2.96 11.23 -8.74
CA ALA A 61 -2.84 12.63 -9.18
C ALA A 61 -3.39 13.60 -8.13
N GLU A 62 -4.52 13.26 -7.49
CA GLU A 62 -5.15 14.05 -6.43
C GLU A 62 -4.32 14.12 -5.14
N LEU A 63 -3.46 13.12 -4.89
CA LEU A 63 -2.57 13.11 -3.71
C LEU A 63 -1.34 14.04 -3.86
N VAL A 64 -0.88 14.25 -5.09
CA VAL A 64 0.35 15.01 -5.39
C VAL A 64 0.04 16.46 -5.81
N ALA A 65 -1.24 16.77 -6.04
CA ALA A 65 -1.74 18.12 -6.31
C ALA A 65 -1.73 18.97 -5.03
#